data_AF-A0A971MKF9-F1
#
_entry.id   AF-A0A971MKF9-F1
#
_cell.length_a   1.000
_cell.length_b   1.000
_cell.length_c   1.000
_cell.angle_alpha   90.00
_cell.angle_beta   90.00
_cell.angle_gamma   90.00
#
_symmetry.space_group_name_H-M   'P 1'
#
loop_
_entity.id
_entity.type
_entity.pdbx_description
1 polymer ?
#
loop_
_entity_poly.entity_id
_entity_poly.type
_entity_poly.pdbx_seq_one_letter_code
_entity_poly.pdbx_strand_id
1 'polypeptide(L)'
;NSIGQRVFYSLKQIREPVILSILSVFLNIGLNLWLSKIFGITGLAMGTSISMTITGLACVIWLGIKGIELSREILAMSLLKTIINSIIVISIVRFIYFLAPNNLMLIFCILLAVVSYIYLGIKTGIIEKEDVRGIFKKKIEKI
;
A
#
# COMPACT_ATOMS: atom_id res chain seq x y z
N ASN A 1 14.03 -3.53 1.19
CA ASN A 1 14.08 -2.33 2.06
C ASN A 1 12.72 -1.69 2.18
N SER A 2 11.98 -2.03 3.24
CA SER A 2 10.70 -1.39 3.56
C SER A 2 10.93 0.04 4.06
N ILE A 3 9.96 0.93 3.87
CA ILE A 3 10.06 2.36 4.23
C ILE A 3 10.38 2.52 5.73
N GLY A 4 9.81 1.67 6.59
CA GLY A 4 10.07 1.68 8.03
C GLY A 4 11.54 1.41 8.40
N GLN A 5 12.23 0.50 7.71
CA GLN A 5 13.64 0.22 7.98
C GLN A 5 14.50 1.47 7.75
N ARG A 6 14.22 2.25 6.70
CA ARG A 6 14.96 3.49 6.40
C ARG A 6 14.80 4.53 7.52
N VAL A 7 13.61 4.63 8.12
CA VAL A 7 13.37 5.53 9.26
C VAL A 7 14.25 5.14 10.46
N PHE A 8 14.30 3.85 10.80
CA PHE A 8 15.17 3.38 11.90
C PHE A 8 16.67 3.52 11.59
N TYR A 9 17.08 3.28 10.35
CA TYR A 9 18.47 3.51 9.92
C TYR A 9 18.87 4.99 10.03
N SER A 10 18.00 5.92 9.61
CA SER A 10 18.23 7.35 9.78
C SER A 10 18.33 7.77 11.24
N LEU A 11 17.62 7.06 12.14
CA LEU A 11 17.69 7.27 13.59
C LEU A 11 18.88 6.56 14.26
N LYS A 12 19.81 5.97 13.48
CA LYS A 12 20.95 5.15 13.95
C LYS A 12 20.54 3.96 14.83
N GLN A 13 19.28 3.54 14.76
CA GLN A 13 18.72 2.44 15.52
C GLN A 13 18.74 1.18 14.65
N ILE A 14 19.82 0.40 14.77
CA ILE A 14 20.07 -0.76 13.88
C ILE A 14 19.39 -2.03 14.40
N ARG A 15 19.11 -2.15 15.70
CA ARG A 15 18.62 -3.39 16.32
C ARG A 15 17.13 -3.64 16.01
N GLU A 16 16.36 -2.58 16.00
CA GLU A 16 14.93 -2.53 15.82
C GLU A 16 14.49 -2.98 14.41
N PRO A 17 15.05 -2.46 13.31
CA PRO A 17 14.70 -2.93 11.97
C PRO A 17 15.12 -4.38 11.75
N VAL A 18 16.18 -4.85 12.42
CA VAL A 18 16.62 -6.26 12.34
C VAL A 18 15.60 -7.17 13.02
N ILE A 19 15.14 -6.85 14.23
CA ILE A 19 14.13 -7.67 14.93
C ILE A 19 12.81 -7.70 14.14
N LEU A 20 12.36 -6.57 13.58
CA LEU A 20 11.16 -6.54 12.71
C LEU A 20 11.34 -7.41 11.47
N SER A 21 12.53 -7.42 10.88
CA SER A 21 12.82 -8.24 9.69
C SER A 21 12.78 -9.73 10.02
N ILE A 22 13.40 -10.13 11.12
CA ILE A 22 13.39 -11.50 11.62
C ILE A 22 11.94 -11.93 11.91
N LEU A 23 11.19 -11.11 12.65
CA LEU A 23 9.78 -11.36 12.94
C LEU A 23 8.95 -11.53 11.65
N SER A 24 9.20 -10.69 10.64
CA SER A 24 8.49 -10.78 9.36
C SER A 24 8.73 -12.12 8.65
N VAL A 25 9.97 -12.62 8.68
CA VAL A 25 10.35 -13.89 8.04
C VAL A 25 9.68 -15.05 8.77
N PHE A 26 9.74 -15.07 10.11
CA PHE A 26 9.06 -16.09 10.91
C PHE A 26 7.55 -16.08 10.70
N LEU A 27 6.92 -14.90 10.70
CA LEU A 27 5.49 -14.76 10.41
C LEU A 27 5.14 -15.21 9.00
N ASN A 28 5.94 -14.82 8.00
CA ASN A 28 5.68 -15.15 6.60
C ASN A 28 5.73 -16.65 6.36
N ILE A 29 6.80 -17.31 6.83
CA ILE A 29 6.98 -18.76 6.67
C ILE A 29 5.93 -19.51 7.51
N GLY A 30 5.73 -19.10 8.77
CA GLY A 30 4.76 -19.73 9.67
C GLY A 30 3.33 -19.67 9.14
N LEU A 31 2.86 -18.47 8.73
CA LEU A 31 1.53 -18.32 8.14
C LEU A 31 1.43 -19.03 6.79
N ASN A 32 2.43 -18.93 5.91
CA ASN A 32 2.36 -19.55 4.60
C ASN A 32 2.26 -21.08 4.73
N LEU A 33 3.02 -21.71 5.63
CA LEU A 33 2.93 -23.16 5.86
C LEU A 33 1.57 -23.58 6.42
N TRP A 34 0.98 -22.78 7.31
CA TRP A 34 -0.32 -23.07 7.89
C TRP A 34 -1.47 -22.84 6.89
N LEU A 35 -1.51 -21.69 6.21
CA LEU A 35 -2.53 -21.37 5.21
C LEU A 35 -2.39 -22.21 3.95
N SER A 36 -1.18 -22.56 3.52
CA SER A 36 -0.98 -23.42 2.34
C SER A 36 -1.54 -24.82 2.56
N LYS A 37 -1.60 -25.32 3.81
CA LYS A 37 -2.27 -26.59 4.11
C LYS A 37 -3.79 -26.51 3.99
N ILE A 38 -4.38 -25.35 4.25
CA ILE A 38 -5.85 -25.15 4.24
C ILE A 38 -6.33 -24.74 2.84
N PHE A 39 -5.61 -23.84 2.17
CA PHE A 39 -6.03 -23.18 0.93
C PHE A 39 -5.13 -23.49 -0.28
N GLY A 40 -4.11 -24.34 -0.14
CA GLY A 40 -3.20 -24.67 -1.24
C GLY A 40 -2.40 -23.45 -1.73
N ILE A 41 -2.29 -23.28 -3.05
CA ILE A 41 -1.48 -22.21 -3.66
C ILE A 41 -2.03 -20.81 -3.37
N THR A 42 -3.36 -20.64 -3.28
CA THR A 42 -3.97 -19.35 -2.90
C THR A 42 -3.68 -18.98 -1.44
N GLY A 43 -3.50 -20.00 -0.59
CA GLY A 43 -3.07 -19.85 0.80
C GLY A 43 -1.71 -19.18 0.96
N LEU A 44 -0.76 -19.44 0.05
CA LEU A 44 0.55 -18.77 0.05
C LEU A 44 0.42 -17.26 -0.26
N ALA A 45 -0.42 -16.89 -1.22
CA ALA A 45 -0.65 -15.49 -1.57
C ALA A 45 -1.33 -14.72 -0.43
N MET A 46 -2.30 -15.36 0.22
CA MET A 46 -2.97 -14.81 1.41
C MET A 46 -2.02 -14.69 2.60
N GLY A 47 -1.25 -15.73 2.91
CA GLY A 47 -0.29 -15.71 4.01
C GLY A 47 0.76 -14.62 3.85
N THR A 48 1.22 -14.37 2.62
CA THR A 48 2.14 -13.28 2.31
C THR A 48 1.51 -11.91 2.57
N SER A 49 0.28 -11.69 2.09
CA SER A 49 -0.45 -10.43 2.31
C SER A 49 -0.70 -10.16 3.80
N ILE A 50 -1.09 -11.19 4.56
CA ILE A 50 -1.36 -11.08 5.99
C ILE A 50 -0.07 -10.81 6.77
N SER A 51 0.99 -11.56 6.48
CA SER A 51 2.31 -11.38 7.10
C SER A 51 2.86 -9.97 6.87
N MET A 52 2.77 -9.45 5.64
CA MET A 52 3.17 -8.08 5.32
C MET A 52 2.35 -7.05 6.10
N THR A 53 1.05 -7.26 6.22
CA THR A 53 0.15 -6.36 6.95
C THR A 53 0.49 -6.33 8.45
N ILE A 54 0.67 -7.51 9.07
CA ILE A 54 1.04 -7.62 10.49
C ILE A 54 2.39 -6.97 10.75
N THR A 55 3.38 -7.23 9.89
CA THR A 55 4.72 -6.64 10.03
C THR A 55 4.69 -5.11 9.88
N GLY A 56 3.88 -4.59 8.95
CA GLY A 56 3.67 -3.15 8.77
C GLY A 56 3.04 -2.50 10.00
N LEU A 57 2.01 -3.13 10.58
CA LEU A 57 1.37 -2.67 11.81
C LEU A 57 2.34 -2.69 12.99
N ALA A 58 3.09 -3.77 13.17
CA ALA A 58 4.11 -3.88 14.21
C ALA A 58 5.16 -2.75 14.09
N CYS A 59 5.56 -2.40 12.86
CA CYS A 59 6.45 -1.29 12.60
C CYS A 59 5.86 0.06 13.04
N VAL A 60 4.60 0.35 12.70
CA VAL A 60 3.93 1.61 13.09
C VAL A 60 3.81 1.72 14.62
N ILE A 61 3.46 0.61 15.29
CA ILE A 61 3.38 0.56 16.76
C ILE A 61 4.74 0.82 17.39
N TRP A 62 5.80 0.17 16.89
CA TRP A 62 7.16 0.37 17.39
C TRP A 62 7.68 1.80 17.21
N LEU A 63 7.36 2.43 16.08
CA LEU A 63 7.69 3.85 15.87
C LEU A 63 6.99 4.74 16.92
N GLY A 64 5.71 4.46 17.22
CA GLY A 64 4.97 5.19 18.24
C GLY A 64 5.48 4.99 19.67
N ILE A 65 5.92 3.78 20.04
CA ILE A 65 6.53 3.50 21.36
C ILE A 65 7.83 4.28 21.55
N LYS A 66 8.58 4.52 20.47
CA LYS A 66 9.85 5.25 20.47
C LYS A 66 9.71 6.77 20.47
N GLY A 67 8.50 7.29 20.64
CA GLY A 67 8.25 8.73 20.71
C GLY A 67 8.40 9.45 19.37
N ILE A 68 8.39 8.72 18.25
CA ILE A 68 8.29 9.35 16.93
C ILE A 68 6.85 9.80 16.79
N GLU A 69 6.63 11.10 16.74
CA GLU A 69 5.32 11.72 16.56
C GLU A 69 4.74 11.36 15.19
N LEU A 70 4.11 10.19 15.14
CA LEU A 70 3.18 9.84 14.08
C LEU A 70 1.85 10.47 14.43
N SER A 71 1.44 11.48 13.68
CA SER A 71 0.11 12.10 13.78
C SER A 71 -0.95 11.05 13.44
N ARG A 72 -1.41 10.30 14.44
CA ARG A 72 -2.36 9.19 14.30
C ARG A 72 -3.64 9.65 13.60
N GLU A 73 -4.07 10.87 13.88
CA GLU A 73 -5.21 11.52 13.24
C GLU A 73 -4.98 11.71 11.73
N ILE A 74 -3.81 12.20 11.32
CA ILE A 74 -3.47 12.39 9.90
C ILE A 74 -3.40 11.03 9.19
N LEU A 75 -2.81 10.02 9.83
CA LEU A 75 -2.76 8.66 9.27
C LEU A 75 -4.16 8.06 9.12
N ALA A 76 -4.99 8.13 10.16
CA ALA A 76 -6.36 7.61 10.13
C ALA A 76 -7.20 8.33 9.07
N MET A 77 -7.09 9.65 8.98
CA MET A 77 -7.78 10.45 7.97
C MET A 77 -7.30 10.10 6.56
N SER A 78 -6.00 9.88 6.37
CA SER A 78 -5.42 9.47 5.09
C SER A 78 -5.86 8.07 4.67
N LEU A 79 -5.93 7.12 5.61
CA LEU A 79 -6.44 5.77 5.38
C LEU A 79 -7.92 5.82 4.98
N LEU A 80 -8.76 6.56 5.72
CA LEU A 80 -10.18 6.71 5.41
C LEU A 80 -10.38 7.32 4.02
N LYS A 81 -9.69 8.42 3.71
CA LYS A 81 -9.76 9.06 2.39
C LYS A 81 -9.31 8.09 1.28
N THR A 82 -8.28 7.28 1.52
CA THR A 82 -7.78 6.29 0.55
C THR A 82 -8.78 5.17 0.31
N ILE A 83 -9.43 4.67 1.37
CA ILE A 83 -10.48 3.65 1.27
C ILE A 83 -11.67 4.19 0.47
N ILE A 84 -12.15 5.41 0.80
CA ILE A 84 -13.25 6.06 0.09
C ILE A 84 -12.91 6.24 -1.40
N ASN A 85 -11.72 6.74 -1.71
CA ASN A 85 -11.27 6.90 -3.09
C ASN A 85 -11.27 5.58 -3.85
N SER A 86 -10.75 4.51 -3.22
CA SER A 86 -10.67 3.18 -3.81
C SER A 86 -12.06 2.61 -4.10
N ILE A 87 -13.02 2.77 -3.17
CA ILE A 87 -14.41 2.34 -3.35
C ILE A 87 -15.05 3.07 -4.54
N ILE A 88 -14.87 4.39 -4.64
CA ILE A 88 -15.44 5.19 -5.74
C ILE A 88 -14.89 4.70 -7.09
N VAL A 89 -13.58 4.50 -7.20
CA VAL A 89 -12.96 4.02 -8.44
C VAL A 89 -13.46 2.62 -8.81
N ILE A 90 -13.53 1.70 -7.85
CA ILE A 90 -14.04 0.34 -8.08
C ILE A 90 -15.49 0.39 -8.59
N SER A 91 -16.34 1.23 -7.98
CA SER A 91 -17.73 1.40 -8.40
C SER A 91 -17.84 1.92 -9.84
N ILE A 92 -17.05 2.93 -10.21
CA ILE A 92 -17.03 3.49 -11.58
C ILE A 92 -16.60 2.42 -12.58
N VAL A 93 -15.48 1.74 -12.32
CA VAL A 93 -14.91 0.74 -13.24
C VAL A 93 -15.85 -0.44 -13.41
N ARG A 94 -16.45 -0.92 -12.31
CA ARG A 94 -17.42 -2.02 -12.35
C ARG A 94 -18.68 -1.65 -13.14
N PHE A 95 -19.15 -0.41 -13.00
CA PHE A 95 -20.29 0.10 -13.76
C PHE A 95 -20.00 0.14 -15.26
N ILE A 96 -18.82 0.62 -15.66
CA ILE A 96 -18.41 0.69 -17.07
C ILE A 96 -18.24 -0.72 -17.66
N TYR A 97 -17.61 -1.63 -16.93
CA TYR A 97 -17.42 -3.01 -17.38
C TYR A 97 -18.74 -3.77 -17.51
N PHE A 98 -19.72 -3.48 -16.65
CA PHE A 98 -21.06 -4.06 -16.73
C PHE A 98 -21.80 -3.66 -18.01
N LEU A 99 -21.62 -2.42 -18.49
CA LEU A 99 -22.28 -1.93 -19.71
C LEU A 99 -21.74 -2.57 -21.01
N ALA A 100 -20.45 -2.92 -21.04
CA ALA A 100 -19.81 -3.47 -22.22
C ALA A 100 -18.71 -4.48 -21.84
N PRO A 101 -19.08 -5.73 -21.52
CA PRO A 101 -18.13 -6.76 -21.14
C PRO A 101 -17.35 -7.24 -22.37
N ASN A 102 -16.21 -6.61 -22.63
CA ASN A 102 -15.28 -6.95 -23.72
C ASN A 102 -13.83 -6.99 -23.21
N ASN A 103 -12.99 -7.85 -23.79
CA ASN A 103 -11.58 -7.95 -23.41
C ASN A 103 -10.79 -6.63 -23.66
N LEU A 104 -11.14 -5.88 -24.71
CA LEU A 104 -10.59 -4.54 -24.96
C LEU A 104 -11.06 -3.53 -23.90
N MET A 105 -12.28 -3.70 -23.38
CA MET A 105 -12.81 -2.85 -22.31
C MET A 105 -12.06 -3.06 -21.00
N LEU A 106 -11.50 -4.25 -20.73
CA LEU A 106 -10.66 -4.48 -19.54
C LEU A 106 -9.44 -3.57 -19.52
N ILE A 107 -8.73 -3.45 -20.66
CA ILE A 107 -7.56 -2.59 -20.78
C ILE A 107 -7.97 -1.12 -20.58
N PHE A 108 -9.09 -0.71 -21.17
CA PHE A 108 -9.64 0.64 -20.98
C PHE A 108 -10.05 0.92 -19.53
N CYS A 109 -10.66 -0.04 -18.86
CA CYS A 109 -11.02 0.01 -17.44
C CYS A 109 -9.79 0.18 -16.53
N ILE A 110 -8.67 -0.50 -16.83
CA ILE A 110 -7.42 -0.33 -16.07
C ILE A 110 -6.89 1.10 -16.24
N LEU A 111 -6.87 1.62 -17.47
CA LEU A 111 -6.43 3.00 -17.73
C LEU A 111 -7.33 4.02 -17.03
N LEU A 112 -8.64 3.86 -17.13
CA LEU A 112 -9.61 4.71 -16.43
C LEU A 112 -9.44 4.64 -14.91
N ALA A 113 -9.23 3.45 -14.34
CA ALA A 113 -9.03 3.29 -12.91
C ALA A 113 -7.85 4.12 -12.40
N VAL A 114 -6.72 4.06 -13.11
CA VAL A 114 -5.50 4.83 -12.78
C VAL A 114 -5.77 6.33 -12.88
N VAL A 115 -6.37 6.79 -13.99
CA VAL A 115 -6.66 8.21 -14.20
C VAL A 115 -7.64 8.74 -13.15
N SER A 116 -8.73 8.02 -12.89
CA SER A 116 -9.73 8.39 -11.89
C SER A 116 -9.15 8.39 -10.47
N TYR A 117 -8.32 7.41 -10.12
CA TYR A 117 -7.70 7.34 -8.80
C TYR A 117 -6.76 8.52 -8.55
N ILE A 118 -5.92 8.87 -9.54
CA ILE A 118 -5.02 10.04 -9.44
C ILE A 118 -5.83 11.33 -9.35
N TYR A 119 -6.84 11.50 -10.21
CA TYR A 119 -7.68 12.70 -10.22
C TYR A 119 -8.38 12.93 -8.88
N LEU A 120 -9.03 11.88 -8.34
CA LEU A 120 -9.70 11.94 -7.05
C LEU A 120 -8.70 12.08 -5.88
N GLY A 121 -7.53 11.45 -5.97
CA GLY A 121 -6.45 11.57 -4.99
C GLY A 121 -5.92 13.01 -4.87
N ILE A 122 -5.77 13.71 -6.00
CA ILE A 122 -5.41 15.14 -6.02
C ILE A 122 -6.53 15.98 -5.40
N LYS A 123 -7.80 15.70 -5.76
CA LYS A 123 -8.95 16.48 -5.27
C LYS A 123 -9.18 16.32 -3.77
N THR A 124 -8.95 15.14 -3.23
CA THR A 124 -9.10 14.81 -1.79
C THR A 124 -7.93 15.28 -0.93
N GLY A 125 -6.87 15.82 -1.57
CA GLY A 125 -5.64 16.24 -0.91
C GLY A 125 -4.82 15.08 -0.35
N ILE A 126 -5.06 13.85 -0.83
CA ILE A 126 -4.23 12.68 -0.49
C ILE A 126 -2.93 12.72 -1.28
N ILE A 127 -3.00 13.19 -2.53
CA ILE A 127 -1.87 13.35 -3.44
C ILE A 127 -1.63 14.83 -3.63
N GLU A 128 -0.45 15.32 -3.24
CA GLU A 128 -0.07 16.70 -3.47
C GLU A 128 0.16 16.94 -4.98
N LYS A 129 -0.30 18.10 -5.48
CA LYS A 129 -0.14 18.46 -6.90
C LYS A 129 1.34 18.59 -7.28
N GLU A 130 2.19 18.91 -6.32
CA GLU A 130 3.63 19.07 -6.47
C GLU A 130 4.33 17.73 -6.67
N ASP A 131 3.89 16.66 -5.99
CA ASP A 131 4.39 15.30 -6.20
C ASP A 131 4.12 14.80 -7.62
N VAL A 132 2.91 15.03 -8.14
CA VAL A 132 2.55 14.62 -9.51
C VAL A 132 3.40 15.38 -10.54
N ARG A 133 3.53 16.71 -10.39
CA ARG A 133 4.39 17.52 -11.28
C ARG A 133 5.87 17.13 -11.18
N GLY A 134 6.35 16.79 -9.99
CA GLY A 134 7.72 16.35 -9.75
C GLY A 134 8.06 15.03 -10.46
N ILE A 135 7.13 14.08 -10.50
CA ILE A 135 7.28 12.82 -11.24
C ILE A 135 7.41 13.06 -12.74
N PHE A 136 6.55 13.91 -13.31
CA PHE A 136 6.63 14.24 -14.74
C PHE A 136 7.92 15.01 -15.08
N LYS A 137 8.36 15.95 -14.23
CA LYS A 137 9.58 16.73 -14.46
C LYS A 137 10.85 15.87 -14.39
N LYS A 138 10.98 15.00 -13.39
CA LYS A 138 12.12 14.06 -13.26
C LYS A 138 12.17 13.03 -14.38
N LYS A 139 11.03 12.70 -14.99
CA LYS A 139 10.98 11.75 -16.12
C LYS A 139 11.36 12.42 -17.44
N ILE A 140 11.11 13.73 -17.58
CA ILE A 140 11.52 14.53 -18.74
C ILE A 140 13.02 14.88 -18.67
N GLU A 141 13.60 15.12 -17.48
CA GLU A 141 15.05 15.35 -17.31
C GLU A 141 15.93 14.10 -17.51
N LYS A 142 15.33 12.90 -17.57
CA LYS A 142 16.04 11.62 -17.74
C LYS A 142 15.96 11.04 -19.16
N ILE A 143 15.29 11.73 -20.08
CA ILE A 143 15.21 11.40 -21.52
C ILE A 143 16.11 12.38 -22.26
#